data_AF-A0A3S4ZXK6-F1
#
_entry.id   AF-A0A3S4ZXK6-F1
#
_cell.length_a   1.000
_cell.length_b   1.000
_cell.length_c   1.000
_cell.angle_alpha   90.00
_cell.angle_beta   90.00
_cell.angle_gamma   90.00
#
_symmetry.space_group_name_H-M   'P 1'
#
loop_
_entity.id
_entity.type
_entity.pdbx_description
1 polymer ?
#
loop_
_entity_poly.entity_id
_entity_poly.type
_entity_poly.pdbx_seq_one_letter_code
_entity_poly.pdbx_strand_id
1 'polypeptide(L)'
;MDGQCTCRPNYDGLRCDRCMPGRGGIEAGCPVCSCNPLGSRPDVLPTCEPVTGQCPCKPGVGGSLDCGRCLPGFYNMGPNGCEGLILTVWIWGLWISYSLSFAI
;
A
#
# COMPACT_ATOMS: atom_id res chain seq x y z
N MET A 1 -23.31 -6.95 29.38
CA MET A 1 -23.36 -7.82 28.18
C MET A 1 -23.02 -6.93 27.01
N ASP A 2 -21.78 -6.98 26.57
CA ASP A 2 -21.34 -6.25 25.39
C ASP A 2 -22.03 -6.90 24.19
N GLY A 3 -23.07 -6.26 23.67
CA GLY A 3 -23.89 -6.73 22.55
C GLY A 3 -23.12 -6.69 21.23
N GLN A 4 -21.89 -7.20 21.23
CA GLN A 4 -21.03 -7.26 20.07
C GLN A 4 -21.47 -8.43 19.20
N CYS A 5 -21.91 -8.12 17.99
CA CYS A 5 -22.26 -9.13 16.99
C CYS A 5 -21.06 -10.05 16.73
N THR A 6 -21.28 -11.36 16.71
CA THR A 6 -20.26 -12.31 16.27
C THR A 6 -20.02 -12.12 14.78
N CYS A 7 -18.80 -11.78 14.39
CA CYS A 7 -18.45 -11.58 13.00
C CYS A 7 -18.37 -12.89 12.21
N ARG A 8 -18.63 -12.80 10.90
CA ARG A 8 -18.35 -13.88 9.96
C ARG A 8 -16.85 -14.21 9.96
N PRO A 9 -16.46 -15.44 9.57
CA PRO A 9 -15.03 -15.79 9.46
C PRO A 9 -14.26 -14.76 8.63
N ASN A 10 -13.06 -14.38 9.10
CA ASN A 10 -12.16 -13.39 8.49
C ASN A 10 -12.52 -11.90 8.68
N TYR A 11 -13.68 -11.59 9.26
CA TYR A 11 -14.10 -10.22 9.57
C TYR A 11 -13.88 -9.90 11.05
N ASP A 12 -13.64 -8.63 11.34
CA ASP A 12 -13.40 -8.09 12.67
C ASP A 12 -14.07 -6.70 12.81
N GLY A 13 -14.06 -6.13 14.01
CA GLY A 13 -14.68 -4.85 14.33
C GLY A 13 -16.02 -4.98 15.04
N LEU A 14 -16.48 -3.89 15.64
CA LEU A 14 -17.76 -3.87 16.37
C LEU A 14 -18.95 -4.15 15.41
N ARG A 15 -18.78 -3.78 14.14
CA ARG A 15 -19.79 -3.94 13.08
C ARG A 15 -19.37 -4.91 11.99
N CYS A 16 -18.28 -5.65 12.18
CA CYS A 16 -17.73 -6.57 11.19
C CYS A 16 -17.42 -5.89 9.84
N ASP A 17 -16.97 -4.64 9.91
CA ASP A 17 -16.74 -3.69 8.83
C ASP A 17 -15.26 -3.57 8.46
N ARG A 18 -14.42 -4.47 8.97
CA ARG A 18 -13.00 -4.60 8.64
C ARG A 18 -12.60 -6.06 8.57
N CYS A 19 -11.58 -6.38 7.80
CA CYS A 19 -10.97 -7.69 7.83
C CYS A 19 -10.07 -7.86 9.07
N MET A 20 -9.91 -9.11 9.51
CA MET A 20 -8.92 -9.48 10.51
C MET A 20 -7.50 -9.09 10.06
N PRO A 21 -6.54 -8.88 10.99
CA PRO A 21 -5.16 -8.60 10.65
C PRO A 21 -4.55 -9.63 9.68
N GLY A 22 -3.79 -9.16 8.68
CA GLY A 22 -3.23 -10.00 7.61
C GLY A 22 -4.22 -10.35 6.49
N ARG A 23 -5.42 -9.78 6.51
CA ARG A 23 -6.44 -9.90 5.46
C ARG A 23 -6.99 -8.54 5.07
N GLY A 24 -7.47 -8.41 3.84
CA GLY A 24 -8.05 -7.16 3.34
C GLY A 24 -8.85 -7.37 2.06
N GLY A 25 -9.76 -6.44 1.78
CA GLY A 25 -10.70 -6.56 0.66
C GLY A 25 -12.04 -7.12 1.13
N ILE A 26 -12.86 -6.30 1.78
CA ILE A 26 -14.17 -6.68 2.32
C ILE A 26 -15.10 -7.20 1.23
N GLU A 27 -15.14 -6.51 0.09
CA GLU A 27 -15.93 -6.91 -1.08
C GLU A 27 -15.48 -8.26 -1.66
N ALA A 28 -14.23 -8.64 -1.43
CA ALA A 28 -13.63 -9.90 -1.88
C ALA A 28 -13.68 -11.02 -0.83
N GLY A 29 -14.29 -10.78 0.34
CA GLY A 29 -14.41 -11.80 1.38
C GLY A 29 -13.23 -11.89 2.36
N CYS A 30 -12.46 -10.81 2.51
CA CYS A 30 -11.26 -10.78 3.36
C CYS A 30 -10.24 -11.89 3.03
N PRO A 31 -9.76 -11.98 1.77
CA PRO A 31 -8.65 -12.86 1.43
C PRO A 31 -7.38 -12.49 2.20
N VAL A 32 -6.44 -13.43 2.26
CA VAL A 32 -5.10 -13.18 2.82
C VAL A 32 -4.39 -12.13 1.96
N CYS A 33 -3.74 -11.17 2.60
CA CYS A 33 -2.96 -10.15 1.90
C CYS A 33 -1.85 -10.83 1.07
N SER A 34 -1.75 -10.50 -0.21
CA SER A 34 -0.74 -11.03 -1.14
C SER A 34 0.23 -9.93 -1.59
N CYS A 35 0.79 -9.20 -0.63
CA CYS A 35 1.70 -8.09 -0.89
C CYS A 35 3.03 -8.57 -1.48
N ASN A 36 3.48 -7.93 -2.57
CA ASN A 36 4.78 -8.17 -3.17
C ASN A 36 5.88 -7.64 -2.23
N PRO A 37 6.79 -8.49 -1.71
CA PRO A 37 7.79 -8.07 -0.73
C PRO A 37 8.84 -7.11 -1.30
N LEU A 38 9.07 -7.11 -2.61
CA LEU A 38 9.99 -6.17 -3.25
C LEU A 38 9.38 -4.77 -3.33
N GLY A 39 8.09 -4.69 -3.69
CA GLY A 39 7.37 -3.44 -3.90
C GLY A 39 6.67 -2.88 -2.65
N SER A 40 6.50 -3.68 -1.60
CA SER A 40 5.80 -3.28 -0.36
C SER A 40 6.77 -2.95 0.76
N ARG A 41 6.31 -2.12 1.70
CA ARG A 41 7.05 -1.69 2.89
C ARG A 41 7.29 -2.85 3.87
N PRO A 42 8.56 -3.26 4.11
CA PRO A 42 8.86 -4.44 4.92
C PRO A 42 8.46 -4.30 6.38
N ASP A 43 8.34 -3.06 6.89
CA ASP A 43 7.90 -2.72 8.25
C ASP A 43 6.43 -3.09 8.54
N VAL A 44 5.62 -3.34 7.50
CA VAL A 44 4.17 -3.54 7.63
C VAL A 44 3.70 -4.90 7.10
N LEU A 45 4.57 -5.65 6.40
CA LEU A 45 4.27 -6.99 5.92
C LEU A 45 4.03 -7.98 7.09
N PRO A 46 3.15 -8.98 6.92
CA PRO A 46 2.32 -9.29 5.74
C PRO A 46 0.93 -8.61 5.78
N THR A 47 0.82 -7.40 6.35
CA THR A 47 -0.47 -6.70 6.53
C THR A 47 -0.78 -5.79 5.33
N CYS A 48 -2.07 -5.68 5.00
CA CYS A 48 -2.62 -4.76 4.01
C CYS A 48 -3.83 -4.02 4.60
N GLU A 49 -4.34 -3.01 3.90
CA GLU A 49 -5.49 -2.24 4.35
C GLU A 49 -6.73 -3.15 4.48
N PRO A 50 -7.39 -3.19 5.65
CA PRO A 50 -8.40 -4.21 5.95
C PRO A 50 -9.70 -4.04 5.17
N VAL A 51 -9.95 -2.88 4.55
CA VAL A 51 -11.16 -2.62 3.75
C VAL A 51 -10.90 -2.88 2.26
N THR A 52 -9.86 -2.24 1.71
CA THR A 52 -9.56 -2.25 0.27
C THR A 52 -8.67 -3.42 -0.15
N GLY A 53 -7.86 -3.96 0.78
CA GLY A 53 -6.80 -4.92 0.48
C GLY A 53 -5.52 -4.28 -0.06
N GLN A 54 -5.42 -2.95 -0.09
CA GLN A 54 -4.24 -2.26 -0.61
C GLN A 54 -3.03 -2.47 0.31
N CYS A 55 -1.95 -3.00 -0.25
CA CYS A 55 -0.68 -3.13 0.45
C CYS A 55 0.02 -1.77 0.56
N PRO A 56 0.81 -1.55 1.62
CA PRO A 56 1.60 -0.34 1.78
C PRO A 56 2.79 -0.35 0.82
N CYS A 57 2.63 0.26 -0.35
CA CYS A 57 3.64 0.26 -1.40
C CYS A 57 4.81 1.21 -1.09
N LYS A 58 6.00 0.87 -1.62
CA LYS A 58 7.17 1.75 -1.68
C LYS A 58 6.96 2.89 -2.69
N PRO A 59 7.76 3.97 -2.61
CA PRO A 59 7.68 5.07 -3.56
C PRO A 59 7.74 4.62 -5.02
N GLY A 60 6.88 5.18 -5.87
CA GLY A 60 6.84 4.85 -7.30
C GLY A 60 6.26 3.46 -7.64
N VAL A 61 5.88 2.66 -6.63
CA VAL A 61 5.23 1.36 -6.80
C VAL A 61 3.74 1.53 -6.56
N GLY A 62 2.88 0.92 -7.39
CA GLY A 62 1.45 0.98 -7.17
C GLY A 62 0.61 0.64 -8.40
N GLY A 63 -0.64 1.07 -8.38
CA GLY A 63 -1.63 0.74 -9.40
C GLY A 63 -2.16 -0.70 -9.30
N SER A 64 -1.56 -1.56 -8.48
CA SER A 64 -2.11 -2.86 -8.08
C SER A 64 -2.14 -2.97 -6.56
N LEU A 65 -3.11 -3.71 -6.02
CA LEU A 65 -3.29 -3.87 -4.57
C LEU A 65 -2.08 -4.56 -3.92
N ASP A 66 -1.37 -5.39 -4.68
CA ASP A 66 -0.20 -6.16 -4.24
C ASP A 66 1.14 -5.41 -4.34
N CYS A 67 1.17 -4.17 -4.86
CA CYS A 67 2.42 -3.44 -5.11
C CYS A 67 3.39 -4.18 -6.05
N GLY A 68 2.87 -4.91 -7.04
CA GLY A 68 3.67 -5.72 -7.97
C GLY A 68 4.21 -4.97 -9.19
N ARG A 69 3.83 -3.69 -9.38
CA ARG A 69 4.21 -2.90 -10.56
C ARG A 69 4.57 -1.47 -10.21
N CYS A 70 5.43 -0.86 -11.03
CA CYS A 70 5.69 0.56 -10.95
C CYS A 70 4.48 1.36 -11.46
N LEU A 71 4.29 2.55 -10.90
CA LEU A 71 3.33 3.52 -11.40
C LEU A 71 3.72 3.98 -12.82
N PRO A 72 2.78 4.50 -13.63
CA PRO A 72 3.10 5.09 -14.92
C PRO A 72 4.18 6.17 -14.80
N GLY A 73 5.23 6.09 -15.61
CA GLY A 73 6.38 7.01 -15.56
C GLY A 73 7.51 6.60 -14.60
N PHE A 74 7.36 5.49 -13.88
CA PHE A 74 8.39 4.88 -13.04
C PHE A 74 8.84 3.53 -13.63
N TYR A 75 10.09 3.16 -13.37
CA TYR A 75 10.76 1.96 -13.86
C TYR A 75 11.77 1.44 -12.82
N ASN A 76 12.50 0.35 -13.12
CA ASN A 76 13.52 -0.25 -12.24
C ASN A 76 13.05 -0.45 -10.78
N MET A 77 12.16 -1.42 -10.54
CA MET A 77 11.76 -1.76 -9.17
C MET A 77 12.94 -2.35 -8.39
N GLY A 78 13.26 -1.74 -7.25
CA GLY A 78 14.35 -2.14 -6.37
C GLY A 78 13.98 -2.07 -4.89
N PRO A 79 14.97 -2.19 -3.99
CA PRO A 79 14.74 -2.22 -2.55
C PRO A 79 14.12 -0.93 -2.01
N ASN A 80 14.27 0.20 -2.71
CA ASN A 80 13.75 1.51 -2.31
C ASN A 80 12.46 1.93 -3.04
N GLY A 81 11.87 1.05 -3.86
CA GLY A 81 10.73 1.36 -4.71
C GLY A 81 11.12 1.41 -6.18
N CYS A 82 10.39 2.18 -6.99
CA CYS A 82 10.71 2.38 -8.40
C CYS A 82 11.42 3.72 -8.64
N GLU A 83 12.36 3.72 -9.57
CA GLU A 83 13.01 4.92 -10.09
C GLU A 83 12.03 5.67 -11.00
N GLY A 84 11.90 6.96 -10.81
CA GLY A 84 11.09 7.83 -11.67
C GLY A 84 11.95 8.86 -12.35
N LEU A 85 11.42 9.44 -13.43
CA LEU A 85 12.00 10.67 -13.98
C LEU A 85 11.80 11.78 -12.95
N ILE A 86 12.83 12.00 -12.13
CA ILE A 86 12.96 13.20 -11.32
C ILE A 86 12.91 14.36 -12.32
N LEU A 87 11.90 15.23 -12.22
CA LEU A 87 11.99 16.57 -12.82
C LEU A 87 13.06 17.30 -12.01
N THR A 88 14.34 17.03 -12.32
CA THR A 88 15.46 17.80 -11.83
C THR A 88 15.33 19.18 -12.46
N VAL A 89 14.60 20.08 -11.79
CA VAL A 89 14.51 21.45 -12.27
C VAL A 89 15.85 22.11 -11.97
N TRP A 90 16.63 22.36 -13.02
CA TRP A 90 17.83 23.20 -12.99
C TRP A 90 17.43 24.67 -12.78
N ILE A 91 16.92 25.00 -11.59
CA ILE A 91 16.68 26.40 -11.23
C ILE A 91 18.03 26.91 -10.73
N TRP A 92 18.77 27.57 -11.60
CA TRP A 92 20.00 28.29 -11.26
C TRP A 92 21.09 27.44 -10.58
N GLY A 93 21.41 26.28 -11.15
CA GLY A 93 22.63 25.53 -10.80
C GLY A 93 22.59 24.75 -9.47
N LEU A 94 21.43 24.62 -8.83
CA LEU A 94 21.27 23.83 -7.61
C LEU A 94 20.46 22.54 -7.89
N TRP A 95 20.96 21.41 -7.41
CA TRP A 95 20.21 20.16 -7.32
C TRP A 95 19.15 20.29 -6.22
N ILE A 96 17.97 20.84 -6.57
CA ILE A 96 16.82 20.84 -5.66
C ILE A 96 16.01 19.58 -5.91
N SER A 97 16.13 18.62 -5.00
CA SER A 97 15.23 17.48 -4.93
C SER A 97 13.83 17.97 -4.55
N TYR A 98 12.92 18.14 -5.50
CA TYR A 98 11.50 18.20 -5.16
C TYR A 98 11.06 16.78 -4.78
N SER A 99 11.18 16.44 -3.50
CA SER A 99 10.30 15.42 -2.95
C SER A 99 8.89 15.96 -3.12
N LEU A 100 8.16 15.49 -4.13
CA LEU A 100 6.69 15.59 -4.19
C LEU A 100 6.07 14.73 -3.09
N SER A 101 6.53 14.90 -1.84
CA SER A 101 5.77 14.57 -0.65
C SER A 101 4.82 15.73 -0.38
N PHE A 102 3.95 16.06 -1.35
CA PHE A 102 2.67 16.64 -0.98
C PHE A 102 1.80 15.47 -0.51
N ALA A 103 2.02 15.08 0.76
CA ALA A 103 0.90 14.68 1.56
C ALA A 103 -0.01 15.92 1.63
N ILE A 104 -1.26 15.74 1.22
CA ILE A 104 -2.33 16.73 1.28
C ILE A 104 -2.45 17.30 2.70
#